data_AF-A0A6I6A6U6-F1
#
_entry.id   AF-A0A6I6A6U6-F1
#
_cell.length_a   1.000
_cell.length_b   1.000
_cell.length_c   1.000
_cell.angle_alpha   90.00
_cell.angle_beta   90.00
_cell.angle_gamma   90.00
#
_symmetry.space_group_name_H-M   'P 1'
#
loop_
_entity.id
_entity.type
_entity.pdbx_description
1 polymer ?
#
loop_
_entity_poly.entity_id
_entity_poly.type
_entity_poly.pdbx_seq_one_letter_code
_entity_poly.pdbx_strand_id
1 'polypeptide(L)'
;MTPEILFQQTSDFYQCLIHPDLSDVDFQRELDAFRGLRVELDRGLALTLIQENNWRTRLLGLAVGALLREWLLAPVVLELIRQPTGISIVPAGAWLMVQHQQAPSLSPEIDGSESDSGPFGDEVGWVLTRLQAQRVGNLTVDPDEVGPNSGQSLQSQLALYERLCSEN
;
A
#
# COMPACT_ATOMS: atom_id res chain seq x y z
N MET A 1 -9.15 -5.21 -17.42
CA MET A 1 -9.27 -6.44 -16.60
C MET A 1 -10.36 -6.25 -15.54
N THR A 2 -11.05 -7.29 -15.04
CA THR A 2 -12.00 -7.16 -13.91
C THR A 2 -11.37 -7.64 -12.58
N PRO A 3 -11.91 -7.24 -11.41
CA PRO A 3 -11.46 -7.76 -10.12
C PRO A 3 -11.45 -9.29 -10.07
N GLU A 4 -12.53 -9.95 -10.52
CA GLU A 4 -12.68 -11.40 -10.46
C GLU A 4 -11.64 -12.12 -11.30
N ILE A 5 -11.37 -11.60 -12.50
CA ILE A 5 -10.34 -12.15 -13.39
C ILE A 5 -8.96 -11.97 -12.74
N LEU A 6 -8.69 -10.80 -12.15
CA LEU A 6 -7.42 -10.55 -11.47
C LEU A 6 -7.22 -11.53 -10.31
N PHE A 7 -8.22 -11.69 -9.45
CA PHE A 7 -8.17 -12.66 -8.33
C PHE A 7 -7.95 -14.10 -8.82
N GLN A 8 -8.59 -14.49 -9.92
CA GLN A 8 -8.41 -15.82 -10.50
C GLN A 8 -7.00 -16.01 -11.06
N GLN A 9 -6.42 -14.98 -11.69
CA GLN A 9 -5.09 -15.05 -12.29
C GLN A 9 -3.96 -14.99 -11.26
N THR A 10 -4.12 -14.20 -10.20
CA THR A 10 -3.08 -14.06 -9.18
C THR A 10 -3.13 -15.15 -8.13
N SER A 11 -4.20 -15.97 -8.12
CA SER A 11 -4.52 -16.84 -6.99
C SER A 11 -4.44 -16.04 -5.66
N ASP A 12 -4.40 -16.68 -4.49
CA ASP A 12 -4.33 -15.97 -3.22
C ASP A 12 -3.00 -15.19 -2.96
N PHE A 13 -2.18 -14.90 -3.98
CA PHE A 13 -0.94 -14.12 -3.89
C PHE A 13 -1.12 -12.78 -3.15
N TYR A 14 -2.27 -12.14 -3.29
CA TYR A 14 -2.58 -10.89 -2.60
C TYR A 14 -2.54 -11.04 -1.05
N GLN A 15 -2.68 -12.26 -0.51
CA GLN A 15 -2.53 -12.52 0.92
C GLN A 15 -1.06 -12.41 1.35
N CYS A 16 -0.12 -12.78 0.48
CA CYS A 16 1.32 -12.61 0.73
C CYS A 16 1.71 -11.13 0.76
N LEU A 17 0.91 -10.22 0.17
CA LEU A 17 1.17 -8.77 0.24
C LEU A 17 1.01 -8.19 1.65
N ILE A 18 0.41 -8.91 2.61
CA ILE A 18 0.32 -8.46 4.02
C ILE A 18 1.69 -8.56 4.71
N HIS A 19 2.43 -9.62 4.41
CA HIS A 19 3.75 -9.92 4.96
C HIS A 19 4.69 -10.29 3.80
N PRO A 20 5.09 -9.32 2.97
CA PRO A 20 5.92 -9.61 1.81
C PRO A 20 7.30 -10.10 2.25
N ASP A 21 7.73 -11.21 1.67
CA ASP A 21 9.08 -11.75 1.82
C ASP A 21 9.79 -11.69 0.47
N LEU A 22 10.54 -10.60 0.26
CA LEU A 22 11.31 -10.41 -0.97
C LEU A 22 12.53 -11.34 -1.06
N SER A 23 12.81 -12.19 -0.06
CA SER A 23 13.84 -13.22 -0.14
C SER A 23 13.28 -14.59 -0.55
N ASP A 24 11.96 -14.78 -0.45
CA ASP A 24 11.27 -16.01 -0.83
C ASP A 24 11.17 -16.11 -2.37
N VAL A 25 11.67 -17.22 -2.91
CA VAL A 25 11.72 -17.49 -4.36
C VAL A 25 10.32 -17.69 -4.95
N ASP A 26 9.42 -18.35 -4.24
CA ASP A 26 8.05 -18.54 -4.69
C ASP A 26 7.30 -17.21 -4.64
N PHE A 27 7.48 -16.40 -3.59
CA PHE A 27 6.93 -15.04 -3.54
C PHE A 27 7.43 -14.18 -4.71
N GLN A 28 8.73 -14.19 -4.99
CA GLN A 28 9.29 -13.44 -6.12
C GLN A 28 8.70 -13.89 -7.46
N ARG A 29 8.54 -15.21 -7.66
CA ARG A 29 7.94 -15.74 -8.89
C ARG A 29 6.49 -15.25 -9.08
N GLU A 30 5.68 -15.30 -8.03
CA GLU A 30 4.29 -14.81 -8.08
C GLU A 30 4.24 -13.29 -8.25
N LEU A 31 5.14 -12.55 -7.59
CA LEU A 31 5.27 -11.10 -7.73
C LEU A 31 5.63 -10.71 -9.18
N ASP A 32 6.56 -11.43 -9.81
CA ASP A 32 6.92 -11.18 -11.22
C ASP A 32 5.79 -11.55 -12.18
N ALA A 33 5.06 -12.64 -11.91
CA ALA A 33 3.85 -12.98 -12.68
C ALA A 33 2.79 -11.88 -12.57
N PHE A 34 2.55 -11.37 -11.35
CA PHE A 34 1.64 -10.25 -11.10
C PHE A 34 2.08 -8.97 -11.81
N ARG A 35 3.38 -8.65 -11.80
CA ARG A 35 3.94 -7.51 -12.55
C ARG A 35 3.74 -7.64 -14.05
N GLY A 36 3.80 -8.86 -14.58
CA GLY A 36 3.50 -9.17 -15.98
C GLY A 36 2.09 -8.76 -16.42
N LEU A 37 1.14 -8.65 -15.49
CA LEU A 37 -0.23 -8.22 -15.77
C LEU A 37 -0.36 -6.70 -16.01
N ARG A 38 0.69 -5.90 -15.79
CA ARG A 38 0.65 -4.42 -15.82
C ARG A 38 -0.07 -3.85 -17.04
N VAL A 39 0.10 -4.44 -18.22
CA VAL A 39 -0.51 -3.96 -19.48
C VAL A 39 -2.03 -4.16 -19.54
N GLU A 40 -2.59 -5.00 -18.69
CA GLU A 40 -4.02 -5.33 -18.61
C GLU A 40 -4.73 -4.59 -17.47
N LEU A 41 -3.97 -3.92 -16.61
CA LEU A 41 -4.45 -3.16 -15.46
C LEU A 41 -4.77 -1.72 -15.88
N ASP A 42 -5.73 -1.11 -15.17
CA ASP A 42 -6.09 0.28 -15.37
C ASP A 42 -6.45 0.97 -14.04
N ARG A 43 -6.49 2.31 -14.08
CA ARG A 43 -6.83 3.15 -12.92
C ARG A 43 -8.23 2.86 -12.38
N GLY A 44 -9.18 2.54 -13.25
CA GLY A 44 -10.55 2.24 -12.86
C GLY A 44 -10.61 1.00 -11.97
N LEU A 45 -9.91 -0.07 -12.39
CA LEU A 45 -9.74 -1.29 -11.61
C LEU A 45 -9.10 -1.00 -10.25
N ALA A 46 -7.98 -0.25 -10.22
CA ALA A 46 -7.33 0.11 -8.96
C ALA A 46 -8.28 0.85 -8.00
N LEU A 47 -9.02 1.83 -8.52
CA LEU A 47 -9.98 2.62 -7.74
C LEU A 47 -11.12 1.74 -7.20
N THR A 48 -11.72 0.91 -8.05
CA THR A 48 -12.76 -0.05 -7.64
C THR A 48 -12.25 -0.93 -6.50
N LEU A 49 -11.06 -1.50 -6.65
CA LEU A 49 -10.47 -2.39 -5.64
C LEU A 49 -10.20 -1.68 -4.30
N ILE A 50 -9.72 -0.44 -4.33
CA ILE A 50 -9.45 0.38 -3.14
C ILE A 50 -10.75 0.75 -2.41
N GLN A 51 -11.82 1.06 -3.15
CA GLN A 51 -13.09 1.52 -2.57
C GLN A 51 -13.95 0.39 -1.97
N GLU A 52 -13.60 -0.87 -2.21
CA GLU A 52 -14.31 -2.00 -1.61
C GLU A 52 -14.19 -2.03 -0.08
N ASN A 53 -15.19 -2.64 0.57
CA ASN A 53 -15.20 -2.80 2.04
C ASN A 53 -14.36 -3.98 2.55
N ASN A 54 -13.64 -4.66 1.65
CA ASN A 54 -12.82 -5.82 1.96
C ASN A 54 -11.34 -5.44 1.94
N TRP A 55 -10.61 -5.74 3.03
CA TRP A 55 -9.18 -5.43 3.12
C TRP A 55 -8.34 -6.12 2.04
N ARG A 56 -8.73 -7.32 1.57
CA ARG A 56 -7.99 -8.05 0.52
C ARG A 56 -8.00 -7.27 -0.78
N THR A 57 -9.19 -6.78 -1.12
CA THR A 57 -9.39 -5.97 -2.31
C THR A 57 -8.64 -4.65 -2.21
N ARG A 58 -8.64 -4.03 -1.02
CA ARG A 58 -7.87 -2.81 -0.76
C ARG A 58 -6.38 -3.01 -1.00
N LEU A 59 -5.78 -4.07 -0.44
CA LEU A 59 -4.36 -4.40 -0.67
C LEU A 59 -4.05 -4.61 -2.14
N LEU A 60 -4.90 -5.37 -2.83
CA LEU A 60 -4.73 -5.61 -4.25
C LEU A 60 -4.84 -4.30 -5.04
N GLY A 61 -5.79 -3.43 -4.69
CA GLY A 61 -5.95 -2.11 -5.31
C GLY A 61 -4.74 -1.20 -5.11
N LEU A 62 -4.11 -1.22 -3.91
CA LEU A 62 -2.85 -0.52 -3.66
C LEU A 62 -1.72 -1.07 -4.53
N ALA A 63 -1.59 -2.39 -4.62
CA ALA A 63 -0.56 -3.04 -5.45
C ALA A 63 -0.75 -2.75 -6.95
N VAL A 64 -2.00 -2.81 -7.45
CA VAL A 64 -2.36 -2.41 -8.82
C VAL A 64 -2.03 -0.93 -9.04
N GLY A 65 -2.42 -0.04 -8.12
CA GLY A 65 -2.11 1.38 -8.19
C GLY A 65 -0.60 1.66 -8.20
N ALA A 66 0.19 0.87 -7.46
CA ALA A 66 1.65 0.96 -7.48
C ALA A 66 2.25 0.53 -8.82
N LEU A 67 1.79 -0.59 -9.39
CA LEU A 67 2.20 -1.04 -10.73
C LEU A 67 1.90 -0.01 -11.81
N LEU A 68 0.75 0.67 -11.70
CA LEU A 68 0.33 1.74 -12.61
C LEU A 68 1.00 3.09 -12.30
N ARG A 69 1.67 3.23 -11.15
CA ARG A 69 2.21 4.49 -10.63
C ARG A 69 1.18 5.61 -10.53
N GLU A 70 -0.02 5.27 -10.10
CA GLU A 70 -1.17 6.16 -10.17
C GLU A 70 -1.31 7.02 -8.91
N TRP A 71 -0.54 8.10 -8.86
CA TRP A 71 -0.57 9.06 -7.77
C TRP A 71 -1.97 9.67 -7.53
N LEU A 72 -2.83 9.78 -8.55
CA LEU A 72 -4.17 10.34 -8.38
C LEU A 72 -5.09 9.48 -7.47
N LEU A 73 -4.64 8.31 -7.02
CA LEU A 73 -5.31 7.51 -6.00
C LEU A 73 -4.97 7.97 -4.56
N ALA A 74 -3.96 8.82 -4.35
CA ALA A 74 -3.55 9.25 -3.02
C ALA A 74 -4.69 9.82 -2.15
N PRO A 75 -5.64 10.63 -2.66
CA PRO A 75 -6.76 11.10 -1.86
C PRO A 75 -7.64 9.96 -1.34
N VAL A 76 -7.98 8.98 -2.18
CA VAL A 76 -8.82 7.84 -1.77
C VAL A 76 -8.07 6.92 -0.79
N VAL A 77 -6.76 6.77 -0.94
CA VAL A 77 -5.94 6.00 0.00
C VAL A 77 -5.83 6.69 1.36
N LEU A 78 -5.75 8.03 1.39
CA LEU A 78 -5.80 8.78 2.65
C LEU A 78 -7.15 8.68 3.36
N GLU A 79 -8.25 8.72 2.61
CA GLU A 79 -9.59 8.47 3.16
C GLU A 79 -9.69 7.06 3.76
N LEU A 80 -9.12 6.06 3.10
CA LEU A 80 -9.05 4.68 3.60
C LEU A 80 -8.27 4.57 4.92
N ILE A 81 -7.19 5.33 5.08
CA ILE A 81 -6.43 5.37 6.35
C ILE A 81 -7.25 6.05 7.46
N ARG A 82 -7.97 7.13 7.13
CA ARG A 82 -8.84 7.87 8.07
C ARG A 82 -10.12 7.11 8.46
N GLN A 83 -10.55 6.16 7.62
CA GLN A 83 -11.70 5.31 7.86
C GLN A 83 -11.28 3.85 7.81
N PRO A 84 -10.45 3.41 8.77
CA PRO A 84 -9.80 2.11 8.71
C PRO A 84 -10.81 0.97 8.81
N THR A 85 -10.70 -0.05 7.94
CA THR A 85 -11.52 -1.26 8.01
C THR A 85 -10.69 -2.55 8.04
N GLY A 86 -9.51 -2.53 8.66
CA GLY A 86 -8.68 -3.72 8.84
C GLY A 86 -7.22 -3.51 8.45
N ILE A 87 -6.58 -4.58 7.98
CA ILE A 87 -5.13 -4.74 7.91
C ILE A 87 -4.43 -4.00 6.76
N SER A 88 -5.13 -3.14 6.01
CA SER A 88 -4.54 -2.41 4.88
C SER A 88 -3.93 -1.06 5.26
N ILE A 89 -3.81 -0.73 6.55
CA ILE A 89 -3.34 0.59 7.01
C ILE A 89 -1.84 0.77 6.78
N VAL A 90 -0.99 -0.15 7.26
CA VAL A 90 0.45 -0.11 7.03
C VAL A 90 0.79 -0.14 5.53
N PRO A 91 0.17 -1.00 4.70
CA PRO A 91 0.46 -1.04 3.27
C PRO A 91 -0.04 0.21 2.54
N ALA A 92 -1.17 0.80 2.95
CA ALA A 92 -1.63 2.08 2.42
C ALA A 92 -0.65 3.22 2.75
N GLY A 93 -0.12 3.22 3.98
CA GLY A 93 0.93 4.13 4.40
C GLY A 93 2.20 4.01 3.58
N ALA A 94 2.73 2.79 3.46
CA ALA A 94 3.91 2.50 2.67
C ALA A 94 3.72 2.88 1.20
N TRP A 95 2.56 2.56 0.61
CA TRP A 95 2.20 2.99 -0.74
C TRP A 95 2.29 4.52 -0.87
N LEU A 96 1.66 5.28 0.04
CA LEU A 96 1.71 6.75 0.01
C LEU A 96 3.14 7.30 0.14
N MET A 97 3.98 6.69 0.98
CA MET A 97 5.38 7.10 1.16
C MET A 97 6.19 6.88 -0.12
N VAL A 98 6.09 5.71 -0.75
CA VAL A 98 6.78 5.41 -2.02
C VAL A 98 6.28 6.34 -3.13
N GLN A 99 4.98 6.55 -3.20
CA GLN A 99 4.37 7.45 -4.17
C GLN A 99 4.84 8.91 -3.95
N HIS A 100 4.99 9.34 -2.69
CA HIS A 100 5.52 10.65 -2.34
C HIS A 100 6.97 10.80 -2.80
N GLN A 101 7.81 9.78 -2.65
CA GLN A 101 9.18 9.80 -3.13
C GLN A 101 9.26 9.96 -4.66
N GLN A 102 8.32 9.36 -5.40
CA GLN A 102 8.27 9.46 -6.86
C GLN A 102 7.82 10.84 -7.35
N ALA A 103 6.86 11.47 -6.65
CA ALA A 103 6.33 12.78 -7.03
C ALA A 103 6.04 13.69 -5.81
N PRO A 104 7.09 14.22 -5.13
CA PRO A 104 6.92 14.96 -3.87
C PRO A 104 6.03 16.21 -4.02
N SER A 105 6.10 16.87 -5.18
CA SER A 105 5.31 18.08 -5.48
C SER A 105 3.81 17.84 -5.63
N LEU A 106 3.37 16.58 -5.78
CA LEU A 106 1.97 16.21 -5.93
C LEU A 106 1.34 15.68 -4.63
N SER A 107 2.15 15.55 -3.57
CA SER A 107 1.73 15.12 -2.22
C SER A 107 0.59 15.97 -1.66
N PRO A 108 -0.61 15.42 -1.31
CA PRO A 108 -1.63 16.22 -0.65
C PRO A 108 -1.13 16.63 0.73
N GLU A 109 -1.67 17.73 1.25
CA GLU A 109 -1.54 18.04 2.66
C GLU A 109 -2.21 16.96 3.51
N ILE A 110 -1.51 16.53 4.55
CA ILE A 110 -1.96 15.49 5.46
C ILE A 110 -1.94 16.13 6.83
N ASP A 111 -3.11 16.28 7.42
CA ASP A 111 -3.22 16.71 8.79
C ASP A 111 -2.94 15.50 9.70
N GLY A 112 -1.75 15.48 10.31
CA GLY A 112 -1.36 14.44 11.26
C GLY A 112 -2.02 14.60 12.64
N SER A 113 -2.84 15.63 12.85
CA SER A 113 -3.53 15.87 14.11
C SER A 113 -4.83 15.08 14.27
N GLU A 114 -5.31 14.44 13.20
CA GLU A 114 -6.47 13.55 13.24
C GLU A 114 -6.09 12.20 13.84
N SER A 115 -6.07 12.12 15.17
CA SER A 115 -6.01 10.86 15.88
C SER A 115 -7.41 10.27 15.96
N ASP A 116 -7.67 9.23 15.16
CA ASP A 116 -8.89 8.44 15.30
C ASP A 116 -8.85 7.70 16.65
N SER A 117 -9.97 7.66 17.36
CA SER A 117 -10.12 6.95 18.65
C SER A 117 -10.74 5.56 18.48
N GLY A 118 -10.86 5.11 17.23
CA GLY A 118 -11.31 3.76 16.86
C GLY A 118 -10.29 2.65 17.17
N PRO A 119 -10.67 1.38 16.94
CA PRO A 119 -9.84 0.21 17.26
C PRO A 119 -8.51 0.13 16.49
N PHE A 120 -8.37 0.90 15.41
CA PHE A 120 -7.14 1.02 14.64
C PHE A 120 -6.43 2.37 14.83
N GLY A 121 -6.89 3.21 15.76
CA GLY A 121 -6.40 4.57 15.97
C GLY A 121 -4.88 4.64 16.18
N ASP A 122 -4.32 3.71 16.96
CA ASP A 122 -2.88 3.62 17.20
C ASP A 122 -2.10 3.33 15.92
N GLU A 123 -2.62 2.47 15.03
CA GLU A 123 -1.98 2.13 13.75
C GLU A 123 -2.13 3.26 12.72
N VAL A 124 -3.28 3.94 12.71
CA VAL A 124 -3.50 5.13 11.88
C VAL A 124 -2.54 6.25 12.28
N GLY A 125 -2.50 6.61 13.56
CA GLY A 125 -1.59 7.64 14.08
C GLY A 125 -0.12 7.28 13.83
N TRP A 126 0.23 6.01 14.00
CA TRP A 126 1.55 5.48 13.68
C TRP A 126 1.92 5.65 12.20
N VAL A 127 1.02 5.30 11.27
CA VAL A 127 1.27 5.47 9.82
C VAL A 127 1.36 6.95 9.44
N LEU A 128 0.42 7.78 9.91
CA LEU A 128 0.37 9.20 9.57
C LEU A 128 1.62 9.94 10.08
N THR A 129 2.13 9.58 11.26
CA THR A 129 3.38 10.13 11.81
C THR A 129 4.57 9.85 10.88
N ARG A 130 4.68 8.62 10.35
CA ARG A 130 5.77 8.24 9.43
C ARG A 130 5.64 8.90 8.07
N LEU A 131 4.42 9.02 7.57
CA LEU A 131 4.16 9.71 6.31
C LEU A 131 4.53 11.20 6.44
N GLN A 132 4.23 11.82 7.58
CA GLN A 132 4.68 13.17 7.88
C GLN A 132 6.21 13.26 8.00
N ALA A 133 6.85 12.32 8.68
CA ALA A 133 8.31 12.25 8.80
C ALA A 133 8.99 12.13 7.42
N GLN A 134 8.44 11.33 6.51
CA GLN A 134 8.93 11.17 5.13
C GLN A 134 8.90 12.50 4.38
N ARG A 135 7.79 13.25 4.50
CA ARG A 135 7.60 14.52 3.80
C ARG A 135 8.55 15.61 4.26
N VAL A 136 8.86 15.65 5.56
CA VAL A 136 9.80 16.63 6.12
C VAL A 136 11.26 16.18 6.03
N GLY A 137 11.54 15.01 5.45
CA GLY A 137 12.89 14.49 5.23
C GLY A 137 13.55 13.85 6.46
N ASN A 138 12.76 13.46 7.47
CA ASN A 138 13.25 12.97 8.77
C ASN A 138 12.82 11.52 9.05
N LEU A 139 12.30 10.79 8.06
CA LEU A 139 11.93 9.39 8.28
C LEU A 139 13.18 8.54 8.47
N THR A 140 13.23 7.85 9.60
CA THR A 140 14.15 6.74 9.86
C THR A 140 13.31 5.49 10.05
N VAL A 141 13.54 4.46 9.23
CA VAL A 141 12.84 3.18 9.33
C VAL A 141 13.76 2.20 10.03
N ASP A 142 13.35 1.73 11.21
CA ASP A 142 14.02 0.63 11.89
C ASP A 142 13.65 -0.69 11.19
N PRO A 143 14.62 -1.57 10.84
CA PRO A 143 14.32 -2.84 10.18
C PRO A 143 13.32 -3.74 10.91
N ASP A 144 13.30 -3.64 12.25
CA ASP A 144 12.41 -4.43 13.10
C ASP A 144 11.08 -3.69 13.39
N GLU A 145 10.85 -2.53 12.76
CA GLU A 145 9.66 -1.71 12.96
C GLU A 145 8.40 -2.36 12.39
N VAL A 146 7.44 -2.64 13.27
CA VAL A 146 6.16 -3.25 12.91
C VAL A 146 4.96 -2.39 13.34
N GLY A 147 3.88 -2.47 12.55
CA GLY A 147 2.60 -1.87 12.88
C GLY A 147 1.97 -2.48 14.14
N PRO A 148 1.30 -1.67 14.98
CA PRO A 148 0.89 -2.08 16.34
C PRO A 148 -0.19 -3.16 16.40
N ASN A 149 -1.00 -3.37 15.35
CA ASN A 149 -2.15 -4.27 15.40
C ASN A 149 -1.94 -5.62 14.71
N SER A 150 -1.02 -5.72 13.76
CA SER A 150 -0.86 -6.94 12.94
C SER A 150 0.59 -7.31 12.65
N GLY A 151 1.55 -6.65 13.29
CA GLY A 151 2.98 -7.00 13.14
C GLY A 151 3.50 -6.82 11.71
N GLN A 152 2.85 -5.98 10.90
CA GLN A 152 3.29 -5.74 9.53
C GLN A 152 4.53 -4.87 9.54
N SER A 153 5.62 -5.36 8.95
CA SER A 153 6.86 -4.60 8.82
C SER A 153 6.67 -3.44 7.85
N LEU A 154 6.93 -2.22 8.32
CA LEU A 154 6.94 -1.05 7.44
C LEU A 154 8.00 -1.20 6.36
N GLN A 155 9.19 -1.67 6.74
CA GLN A 155 10.30 -1.84 5.83
C GLN A 155 9.96 -2.82 4.71
N SER A 156 9.38 -3.98 5.03
CA SER A 156 8.98 -4.96 4.02
C SER A 156 7.91 -4.40 3.07
N GLN A 157 6.96 -3.62 3.59
CA GLN A 157 5.93 -2.96 2.77
C GLN A 157 6.52 -1.88 1.87
N LEU A 158 7.41 -1.03 2.39
CA LEU A 158 8.14 -0.03 1.60
C LEU A 158 8.92 -0.72 0.49
N ALA A 159 9.70 -1.75 0.80
CA ALA A 159 10.48 -2.49 -0.19
C ALA A 159 9.60 -3.14 -1.27
N LEU A 160 8.44 -3.70 -0.89
CA LEU A 160 7.47 -4.25 -1.83
C LEU A 160 6.95 -3.16 -2.79
N TYR A 161 6.46 -2.04 -2.26
CA TYR A 161 5.89 -0.99 -3.11
C TYR A 161 6.96 -0.25 -3.92
N GLU A 162 8.16 -0.07 -3.37
CA GLU A 162 9.33 0.38 -4.13
C GLU A 162 9.58 -0.56 -5.29
N ARG A 163 9.56 -1.89 -5.07
CA ARG A 163 9.75 -2.89 -6.14
C ARG A 163 8.66 -2.84 -7.20
N LEU A 164 7.40 -2.71 -6.79
CA LEU A 164 6.25 -2.60 -7.70
C LEU A 164 6.31 -1.31 -8.53
N CYS A 165 6.73 -0.20 -7.92
CA CYS A 165 6.91 1.08 -8.59
C CYS A 165 8.20 1.12 -9.43
N SER A 166 9.26 0.42 -9.01
CA SER A 166 10.55 0.35 -9.70
C SER A 166 10.44 -0.63 -10.87
N GLU A 167 10.25 -0.11 -12.07
CA GLU A 167 10.54 -0.81 -13.33
C GLU A 167 10.27 0.10 -14.52
N ASN A 168 11.35 0.48 -15.19
CA ASN A 168 11.43 0.48 -16.64
C ASN A 168 12.09 -0.84 -17.05
#